data_AF-A0A8H6PYG1-F1
#
_entry.id   AF-A0A8H6PYG1-F1
#
_cell.length_a   1.000
_cell.length_b   1.000
_cell.length_c   1.000
_cell.angle_alpha   90.00
_cell.angle_beta   90.00
_cell.angle_gamma   90.00
#
_symmetry.space_group_name_H-M   'P 1'
#
loop_
_entity.id
_entity.type
_entity.pdbx_description
1 polymer ?
#
loop_
_entity_poly.entity_id
_entity_poly.type
_entity_poly.pdbx_seq_one_letter_code
_entity_poly.pdbx_strand_id
1 'polypeptide(L)'
;MAFPLPRGITPPEIAFLAEMEMVTILPRQRLEGLELLGGQVEPLLPPRRASLPLWLALLLKRQRRANILPPAWLHPEPLSLILEIETQHTEYENAFSPPPPLPGQPSLRDRNRGQRPIAKARHTPDGERYFPSPPFLPQNIAQDNAQAGEPPSLPYHWLEVGNMLLDAASDDLVDPDQIRRLLKELREVRMAKIRSGVDVLDAAATGGGGVALTGVGAMEIGESRGFVTGVVDGLRKIGASKEQARREQMAEEMANGGYDPTQDDEDEMEF
;
A
#
# COMPACT_ATOMS: atom_id res chain seq x y z
N MET A 1 15.48 -29.48 -14.93
CA MET A 1 15.80 -28.67 -13.74
C MET A 1 14.91 -27.43 -13.80
N ALA A 2 14.03 -27.24 -12.83
CA ALA A 2 13.23 -26.00 -12.77
C ALA A 2 14.19 -24.85 -12.44
N PHE A 3 14.20 -23.80 -13.25
CA PHE A 3 14.93 -22.57 -12.92
C PHE A 3 14.41 -22.03 -11.59
N PRO A 4 15.28 -21.59 -10.67
CA PRO A 4 14.80 -20.96 -9.44
C PRO A 4 14.06 -19.67 -9.81
N LEU A 5 12.75 -19.66 -9.58
CA LEU A 5 11.93 -18.47 -9.77
C LEU A 5 12.47 -17.35 -8.85
N PRO A 6 12.45 -16.09 -9.32
CA PRO A 6 12.82 -14.96 -8.47
C PRO A 6 11.98 -14.95 -7.18
N ARG A 7 12.59 -14.59 -6.05
CA ARG A 7 11.91 -14.56 -4.77
C ARG A 7 10.95 -13.36 -4.70
N GLY A 8 9.66 -13.64 -4.66
CA GLY A 8 8.62 -12.62 -4.48
C GLY A 8 7.77 -12.41 -5.72
N ILE A 9 6.81 -11.50 -5.59
CA ILE A 9 5.90 -11.15 -6.66
C ILE A 9 6.60 -10.21 -7.65
N THR A 10 6.47 -10.50 -8.93
CA THR A 10 7.07 -9.72 -10.02
C THR A 10 6.17 -8.56 -10.44
N PRO A 11 6.71 -7.48 -11.05
CA PRO A 11 5.88 -6.36 -11.51
C PRO A 11 4.70 -6.76 -12.41
N PRO A 12 4.84 -7.72 -13.35
CA PRO A 12 3.70 -8.20 -14.13
C PRO A 12 2.64 -8.94 -13.31
N GLU A 13 3.05 -9.72 -12.30
CA GLU A 13 2.12 -10.39 -11.39
C GLU A 13 1.37 -9.38 -10.51
N ILE A 14 2.03 -8.30 -10.07
CA ILE A 14 1.37 -7.22 -9.33
C ILE A 14 0.34 -6.53 -10.22
N ALA A 15 0.70 -6.21 -11.47
CA ALA A 15 -0.24 -5.64 -12.42
C ALA A 15 -1.44 -6.56 -12.67
N PHE A 16 -1.22 -7.87 -12.78
CA PHE A 16 -2.28 -8.87 -12.89
C PHE A 16 -3.19 -8.89 -11.65
N LEU A 17 -2.65 -8.78 -10.44
CA LEU A 17 -3.47 -8.68 -9.23
C LEU A 17 -4.28 -7.38 -9.18
N ALA A 18 -3.70 -6.27 -9.63
CA ALA A 18 -4.36 -4.97 -9.71
C ALA A 18 -5.55 -4.97 -10.69
N GLU A 19 -5.60 -5.89 -11.66
CA GLU A 19 -6.75 -6.03 -12.56
C GLU A 19 -8.06 -6.42 -11.84
N MET A 20 -7.97 -6.93 -10.61
CA MET A 20 -9.13 -7.26 -9.78
C MET A 20 -9.67 -6.06 -8.99
N GLU A 21 -9.00 -4.91 -9.05
CA GLU A 21 -9.49 -3.66 -8.44
C GLU A 21 -10.81 -3.22 -9.04
N MET A 22 -11.71 -2.73 -8.20
CA MET A 22 -13.04 -2.27 -8.63
C MET A 22 -12.98 -0.83 -9.11
N VAL A 23 -13.41 -0.59 -10.34
CA VAL A 23 -13.50 0.74 -10.97
C VAL A 23 -14.92 1.05 -11.42
N THR A 24 -15.23 2.33 -11.57
CA THR A 24 -16.55 2.78 -12.03
C THR A 24 -16.55 3.02 -13.53
N ILE A 25 -17.58 2.52 -14.21
CA ILE A 25 -17.80 2.76 -15.64
C ILE A 25 -19.18 3.36 -15.91
N LEU A 26 -19.29 4.00 -17.07
CA LEU A 26 -20.55 4.38 -17.71
C LEU A 26 -20.72 3.57 -19.00
N PRO A 27 -21.66 2.60 -19.04
CA PRO A 27 -21.93 1.83 -20.25
C PRO A 27 -22.57 2.73 -21.32
N ARG A 28 -22.19 2.52 -22.58
CA ARG A 28 -22.71 3.25 -23.76
C ARG A 28 -23.87 2.52 -24.44
N GLN A 29 -24.05 1.24 -24.14
CA GLN A 29 -25.09 0.37 -24.66
C GLN A 29 -25.58 -0.59 -23.59
N ARG A 30 -26.80 -1.11 -23.74
CA ARG A 30 -27.33 -2.16 -22.86
C ARG A 30 -26.51 -3.43 -23.05
N LEU A 31 -25.95 -3.96 -21.97
CA LEU A 31 -25.23 -5.23 -21.95
C LEU A 31 -25.99 -6.21 -21.05
N GLU A 32 -26.12 -7.44 -21.51
CA GLU A 32 -26.68 -8.51 -20.70
C GLU A 32 -25.72 -8.86 -19.55
N GLY A 33 -26.30 -9.37 -18.47
CA GLY A 33 -25.50 -9.84 -17.33
C GLY A 33 -24.65 -11.04 -17.72
N LEU A 34 -23.55 -11.24 -17.00
CA LEU A 34 -22.62 -12.35 -17.22
C LEU A 34 -22.56 -13.20 -15.96
N GLU A 35 -22.73 -14.51 -16.11
CA GLU A 35 -22.49 -15.48 -15.02
C GLU A 35 -21.01 -15.90 -15.09
N LEU A 36 -20.19 -15.38 -14.18
CA LEU A 36 -18.77 -15.71 -14.08
C LEU A 36 -18.51 -16.60 -12.88
N LEU A 37 -17.36 -17.30 -12.88
CA LEU A 37 -16.91 -18.12 -11.74
C LEU A 37 -16.77 -17.28 -10.44
N GLY A 38 -16.39 -16.01 -10.58
CA GLY A 38 -16.26 -15.07 -9.46
C GLY A 38 -17.57 -14.44 -9.00
N GLY A 39 -18.72 -14.83 -9.58
CA GLY A 39 -20.04 -14.28 -9.30
C GLY A 39 -20.70 -13.66 -10.53
N GLN A 40 -21.99 -13.32 -10.37
CA GLN A 40 -22.77 -12.71 -11.43
C GLN A 40 -22.45 -11.23 -11.58
N VAL A 41 -22.20 -10.80 -12.82
CA VAL A 41 -22.16 -9.39 -13.21
C VAL A 41 -23.55 -8.98 -13.66
N GLU A 42 -24.12 -7.99 -12.97
CA GLU A 42 -25.45 -7.46 -13.29
C GLU A 42 -25.52 -6.86 -14.70
N PRO A 43 -26.69 -6.90 -15.37
CA PRO A 43 -26.89 -6.25 -16.66
C PRO A 43 -26.55 -4.76 -16.61
N LEU A 44 -25.76 -4.29 -17.58
CA LEU A 44 -25.30 -2.90 -17.63
C LEU A 44 -26.27 -2.06 -18.45
N LEU A 45 -26.85 -1.04 -17.82
CA LEU A 45 -27.89 -0.19 -18.42
C LEU A 45 -27.40 1.26 -18.53
N PRO A 46 -27.24 1.82 -19.75
CA PRO A 46 -26.92 3.23 -19.92
C PRO A 46 -28.05 4.15 -19.40
N PRO A 47 -27.72 5.34 -18.84
CA PRO A 47 -26.41 5.86 -18.46
C PRO A 47 -26.09 5.58 -16.97
N ARG A 48 -26.51 4.44 -16.42
CA ARG A 48 -26.29 4.11 -15.00
C ARG A 48 -24.84 3.70 -14.76
N ARG A 49 -24.25 4.24 -13.69
CA ARG A 49 -22.92 3.83 -13.23
C ARG A 49 -22.94 2.38 -12.78
N ALA A 50 -21.86 1.67 -13.08
CA ALA A 50 -21.65 0.32 -12.60
C ALA A 50 -20.20 0.16 -12.12
N SER A 51 -20.03 -0.61 -11.05
CA SER A 51 -18.71 -0.96 -10.52
C SER A 51 -18.32 -2.35 -11.00
N LEU A 52 -17.22 -2.44 -11.73
CA LEU A 52 -16.71 -3.68 -12.31
C LEU A 52 -15.23 -3.86 -11.99
N PRO A 53 -14.72 -5.11 -12.03
CA PRO A 53 -13.27 -5.34 -12.01
C PRO A 53 -12.57 -4.61 -13.16
N LEU A 54 -11.36 -4.13 -12.91
CA LEU A 54 -10.57 -3.34 -13.86
C LEU A 54 -10.36 -4.08 -15.18
N TRP A 55 -10.04 -5.39 -15.17
CA TRP A 55 -9.87 -6.16 -16.42
C TRP A 55 -11.11 -6.06 -17.35
N LEU A 56 -12.31 -6.14 -16.77
CA LEU A 56 -13.56 -6.10 -17.52
C LEU A 56 -13.85 -4.68 -18.01
N ALA A 57 -13.60 -3.68 -17.17
CA ALA A 57 -13.72 -2.28 -17.54
C ALA A 57 -12.80 -1.93 -18.72
N LEU A 58 -11.53 -2.35 -18.67
CA LEU A 58 -10.56 -2.15 -19.75
C LEU A 58 -10.97 -2.86 -21.04
N LEU A 59 -11.49 -4.08 -20.94
CA LEU A 59 -12.02 -4.82 -22.08
C LEU A 59 -13.18 -4.07 -22.75
N LEU A 60 -14.15 -3.59 -21.97
CA LEU A 60 -15.30 -2.83 -22.48
C LEU A 60 -14.89 -1.47 -23.06
N LYS A 61 -13.89 -0.79 -22.47
CA LYS A 61 -13.32 0.45 -22.98
C LYS A 61 -12.64 0.24 -24.34
N ARG A 62 -11.81 -0.78 -24.49
CA ARG A 62 -11.16 -1.14 -25.77
C ARG A 62 -12.18 -1.47 -26.86
N GLN A 63 -13.31 -2.06 -26.48
CA GLN A 63 -14.45 -2.32 -27.39
C GLN A 63 -15.34 -1.09 -27.64
N ARG A 64 -15.05 0.07 -27.04
CA ARG A 64 -15.83 1.32 -27.11
C ARG A 64 -17.27 1.17 -26.59
N ARG A 65 -17.50 0.23 -25.67
CA ARG A 65 -18.83 -0.09 -25.09
C ARG A 65 -19.08 0.58 -23.74
N ALA A 66 -18.04 1.13 -23.13
CA ALA A 66 -18.13 1.89 -21.88
C ALA A 66 -17.06 2.99 -21.86
N ASN A 67 -17.33 4.05 -21.11
CA ASN A 67 -16.33 5.02 -20.67
C ASN A 67 -16.00 4.74 -19.21
N ILE A 68 -14.76 4.96 -18.82
CA ILE A 68 -14.31 4.82 -17.43
C ILE A 68 -14.54 6.15 -16.73
N LEU A 69 -15.03 6.11 -15.49
CA LEU A 69 -15.04 7.29 -14.63
C LEU A 69 -13.77 7.27 -13.79
N PRO A 70 -12.95 8.35 -13.81
CA PRO A 70 -11.73 8.40 -13.05
C PRO A 70 -12.00 8.25 -11.54
N PRO A 71 -11.18 7.49 -10.81
CA PRO A 71 -11.22 7.50 -9.36
C PRO A 71 -10.79 8.88 -8.83
N ALA A 72 -11.33 9.26 -7.67
CA ALA A 72 -11.14 10.62 -7.11
C ALA A 72 -9.66 11.00 -6.89
N TRP A 73 -8.78 10.03 -6.62
CA TRP A 73 -7.35 10.29 -6.42
C TRP A 73 -6.58 10.49 -7.74
N LEU A 74 -7.08 10.00 -8.88
CA LEU A 74 -6.41 10.06 -10.19
C LEU A 74 -6.82 11.33 -10.94
N HIS A 75 -6.54 12.47 -10.33
CA HIS A 75 -6.79 13.80 -10.88
C HIS A 75 -5.60 14.71 -10.55
N PRO A 76 -5.25 15.69 -11.42
CA PRO A 76 -4.08 16.55 -11.19
C PRO A 76 -4.03 17.22 -9.81
N GLU A 77 -5.15 17.76 -9.34
CA GLU A 77 -5.24 18.46 -8.05
C GLU A 77 -4.96 17.51 -6.85
N PRO A 78 -5.68 16.39 -6.67
CA PRO A 78 -5.36 15.40 -5.64
C PRO A 78 -3.91 14.90 -5.68
N LEU A 79 -3.39 14.54 -6.86
CA LEU A 79 -2.01 14.04 -6.98
C LEU A 79 -0.98 15.10 -6.58
N SER A 80 -1.22 16.37 -6.91
CA SER A 80 -0.34 17.48 -6.52
C SER A 80 -0.35 17.68 -5.00
N LEU A 81 -1.53 17.60 -4.36
CA LEU A 81 -1.65 17.68 -2.90
C LEU A 81 -0.95 16.52 -2.20
N ILE A 82 -1.06 15.29 -2.72
CA ILE A 82 -0.35 14.13 -2.17
C ILE A 82 1.16 14.34 -2.29
N LEU A 83 1.64 14.84 -3.44
CA LEU A 83 3.07 15.10 -3.65
C LEU A 83 3.59 16.18 -2.69
N GLU A 84 2.81 17.22 -2.43
CA GLU A 84 3.10 18.24 -1.42
C GLU A 84 3.20 17.64 -0.02
N ILE A 85 2.25 16.78 0.37
CA ILE A 85 2.29 16.04 1.63
C ILE A 85 3.57 15.21 1.74
N GLU A 86 3.97 14.54 0.67
CA GLU A 86 5.17 13.68 0.65
C GLU A 86 6.49 14.47 0.67
N THR A 87 6.51 15.75 0.29
CA THR A 87 7.75 16.52 0.10
C THR A 87 7.95 17.68 1.07
N GLN A 88 6.88 18.37 1.47
CA GLN A 88 6.97 19.61 2.25
C GLN A 88 6.68 19.41 3.74
N HIS A 89 5.92 18.38 4.10
CA HIS A 89 5.53 18.15 5.49
C HIS A 89 6.59 17.33 6.24
N THR A 90 7.16 17.93 7.30
CA THR A 90 8.18 17.28 8.15
C THR A 90 7.70 15.98 8.78
N GLU A 91 6.41 15.87 9.11
CA GLU A 91 5.80 14.64 9.65
C GLU A 91 5.93 13.44 8.69
N TYR A 92 6.05 13.71 7.39
CA TYR A 92 6.19 12.71 6.33
C TYR A 92 7.59 12.64 5.76
N GLU A 93 8.61 13.25 6.38
CA GLU A 93 9.99 13.15 5.90
C GLU A 93 10.45 11.68 5.83
N ASN A 94 10.11 10.89 6.85
CA ASN A 94 10.43 9.45 6.96
C ASN A 94 9.17 8.55 6.94
N ALA A 95 8.04 9.08 6.48
CA ALA A 95 6.77 8.35 6.39
C ALA A 95 6.08 8.62 5.04
N PHE A 96 5.13 7.75 4.68
CA PHE A 96 4.35 7.87 3.46
C PHE A 96 3.02 8.59 3.72
N SER A 97 2.45 9.20 2.68
CA SER A 97 1.09 9.74 2.73
C SER A 97 0.11 8.65 3.22
N PRO A 98 -0.87 9.00 4.07
CA PRO A 98 -1.74 8.02 4.68
C PRO A 98 -2.60 7.29 3.62
N PRO A 99 -2.80 5.96 3.77
CA PRO A 99 -3.67 5.20 2.86
C PRO A 99 -5.15 5.53 3.13
N PRO A 100 -6.05 5.19 2.17
CA PRO A 100 -7.48 5.31 2.40
C PRO A 100 -7.90 4.53 3.66
N PRO A 101 -8.79 5.08 4.51
CA PRO A 101 -9.18 4.45 5.76
C PRO A 101 -9.88 3.11 5.52
N LEU A 102 -9.62 2.15 6.40
CA LEU A 102 -10.32 0.86 6.34
C LEU A 102 -11.79 1.03 6.73
N PRO A 103 -12.70 0.17 6.24
CA PRO A 103 -14.10 0.21 6.63
C PRO A 103 -14.30 0.19 8.16
N GLY A 104 -14.88 1.27 8.70
CA GLY A 104 -15.13 1.42 10.13
C GLY A 104 -14.01 2.07 10.93
N GLN A 105 -12.89 2.42 10.31
CA GLN A 105 -11.90 3.30 10.93
C GLN A 105 -12.39 4.76 10.89
N PRO A 106 -12.16 5.54 11.96
CA PRO A 106 -12.42 6.98 11.91
C PRO A 106 -11.54 7.62 10.85
N SER A 107 -12.04 8.71 10.25
CA SER A 107 -11.23 9.56 9.39
C SER A 107 -10.01 10.09 10.15
N LEU A 108 -8.99 10.55 9.43
CA LEU A 108 -7.81 11.18 10.07
C LEU A 108 -8.21 12.37 10.96
N ARG A 109 -9.28 13.08 10.61
CA ARG A 109 -9.83 14.19 11.40
C ARG A 109 -10.58 13.72 12.64
N ASP A 110 -11.33 12.64 12.52
CA ASP A 110 -12.15 12.08 13.61
C ASP A 110 -11.34 11.24 14.59
N ARG A 111 -10.03 11.09 14.39
CA ARG A 111 -9.09 10.56 15.40
C ARG A 111 -8.99 11.52 16.58
N ASN A 112 -10.08 11.70 17.32
CA ASN A 112 -10.03 12.14 18.70
C ASN A 112 -9.13 11.15 19.45
N ARG A 113 -8.16 11.66 20.24
CA ARG A 113 -7.07 10.92 20.92
C ARG A 113 -7.48 9.71 21.79
N GLY A 114 -8.77 9.38 21.90
CA GLY A 114 -9.28 8.23 22.67
C GLY A 114 -10.09 7.19 21.89
N GLN A 115 -10.46 7.42 20.62
CA GLN A 115 -11.23 6.43 19.85
C GLN A 115 -10.31 5.38 19.23
N ARG A 116 -10.44 4.13 19.70
CA ARG A 116 -9.76 2.99 19.09
C ARG A 116 -10.47 2.59 17.80
N PRO A 117 -9.78 2.45 16.66
CA PRO A 117 -10.39 1.95 15.44
C PRO A 117 -10.93 0.53 15.66
N ILE A 118 -12.21 0.30 15.36
CA ILE A 118 -12.82 -1.03 15.46
C ILE A 118 -12.95 -1.59 14.04
N ALA A 119 -12.22 -2.67 13.77
CA ALA A 119 -12.32 -3.36 12.49
C ALA A 119 -13.74 -3.94 12.32
N LYS A 120 -14.43 -3.55 11.24
CA LYS A 120 -15.76 -4.10 10.90
C LYS A 120 -15.58 -5.36 10.06
N ALA A 121 -15.95 -6.50 10.63
CA ALA A 121 -15.96 -7.77 9.91
C ALA A 121 -17.03 -7.78 8.81
N ARG A 122 -16.72 -8.45 7.70
CA ARG A 122 -17.63 -8.86 6.64
C ARG A 122 -17.70 -10.40 6.60
N HIS A 123 -18.66 -10.94 5.86
CA HIS A 123 -18.81 -12.38 5.68
C HIS A 123 -18.67 -12.75 4.21
N THR A 124 -18.00 -13.85 3.91
CA THR A 124 -17.96 -14.44 2.56
C THR A 124 -19.34 -14.97 2.18
N PRO A 125 -19.59 -15.30 0.90
CA PRO A 125 -20.80 -16.02 0.49
C PRO A 125 -21.02 -17.32 1.27
N ASP A 126 -19.93 -17.98 1.69
CA ASP A 126 -19.96 -19.20 2.51
C ASP A 126 -20.23 -18.95 4.01
N GLY A 127 -20.37 -17.68 4.41
CA GLY A 127 -20.63 -17.27 5.79
C GLY A 127 -19.38 -17.07 6.67
N GLU A 128 -18.17 -17.25 6.12
CA GLU A 128 -16.92 -17.10 6.86
C GLU A 128 -16.59 -15.63 7.15
N ARG A 129 -16.11 -15.36 8.37
CA ARG A 129 -15.80 -13.99 8.79
C ARG A 129 -14.43 -13.54 8.25
N TYR A 130 -14.40 -12.40 7.56
CA TYR A 130 -13.16 -11.76 7.12
C TYR A 130 -13.13 -10.26 7.44
N PHE A 131 -11.93 -9.69 7.54
CA PHE A 131 -11.75 -8.25 7.71
C PHE A 131 -11.29 -7.65 6.38
N PRO A 132 -12.07 -6.73 5.79
CA PRO A 132 -11.74 -6.18 4.48
C PRO A 132 -10.47 -5.32 4.60
N SER A 133 -9.48 -5.63 3.79
CA SER A 133 -8.19 -4.94 3.72
C SER A 133 -7.77 -4.83 2.25
N PRO A 134 -6.88 -3.89 1.90
CA PRO A 134 -6.33 -3.82 0.55
C PRO A 134 -5.70 -5.16 0.15
N PRO A 135 -5.79 -5.56 -1.13
CA PRO A 135 -6.33 -4.78 -2.26
C PRO A 135 -7.85 -4.87 -2.47
N PHE A 136 -8.57 -5.70 -1.71
CA PHE A 136 -10.00 -5.99 -2.00
C PHE A 136 -10.97 -4.91 -1.49
N LEU A 137 -10.51 -3.66 -1.41
CA LEU A 137 -11.32 -2.52 -1.02
C LEU A 137 -11.71 -1.71 -2.26
N PRO A 138 -12.95 -1.18 -2.32
CA PRO A 138 -13.41 -0.35 -3.43
C PRO A 138 -12.80 1.07 -3.38
N GLN A 139 -11.48 1.17 -3.41
CA GLN A 139 -10.72 2.42 -3.28
C GLN A 139 -10.54 3.14 -4.63
N ASN A 140 -10.75 2.44 -5.74
CA ASN A 140 -10.62 2.95 -7.10
C ASN A 140 -11.97 3.28 -7.76
N ILE A 141 -13.01 3.51 -6.95
CA ILE A 141 -14.36 3.88 -7.41
C ILE A 141 -14.46 5.40 -7.55
N ALA A 142 -15.18 5.86 -8.57
CA ALA A 142 -15.51 7.28 -8.75
C ALA A 142 -16.41 7.76 -7.60
N GLN A 143 -16.01 8.84 -6.94
CA GLN A 143 -16.78 9.44 -5.84
C GLN A 143 -17.41 10.74 -6.32
N ASP A 144 -18.70 10.93 -6.04
CA ASP A 144 -19.43 12.15 -6.43
C ASP A 144 -19.01 13.38 -5.62
N ASN A 145 -18.68 13.17 -4.35
CA ASN A 145 -18.21 14.20 -3.44
C ASN A 145 -16.94 13.70 -2.77
N ALA A 146 -15.80 14.37 -3.03
CA ALA A 146 -14.66 14.25 -2.14
C ALA A 146 -15.14 14.67 -0.74
N GLN A 147 -14.91 13.82 0.28
CA GLN A 147 -15.27 14.18 1.65
C GLN A 147 -14.54 15.46 2.03
N ALA A 148 -15.31 16.55 2.22
CA ALA A 148 -14.76 17.88 2.39
C ALA A 148 -13.80 17.93 3.59
N GLY A 149 -12.51 18.13 3.28
CA GLY A 149 -11.45 18.33 4.26
C GLY A 149 -10.74 17.08 4.76
N GLU A 150 -10.93 15.91 4.14
CA GLU A 150 -9.96 14.82 4.23
C GLU A 150 -8.87 14.98 3.15
N PRO A 151 -7.59 14.78 3.48
CA PRO A 151 -6.55 14.80 2.47
C PRO A 151 -6.75 13.63 1.48
N PRO A 152 -6.44 13.83 0.20
CA PRO A 152 -6.47 12.75 -0.77
C PRO A 152 -5.47 11.65 -0.37
N SER A 153 -5.79 10.40 -0.70
CA SER A 153 -4.98 9.23 -0.33
C SER A 153 -4.74 8.32 -1.53
N LEU A 154 -3.61 7.62 -1.52
CA LEU A 154 -3.22 6.67 -2.56
C LEU A 154 -3.67 5.25 -2.20
N PRO A 155 -4.47 4.57 -3.05
CA PRO A 155 -4.78 3.16 -2.88
C PRO A 155 -3.56 2.25 -3.00
N TYR A 156 -3.68 1.01 -2.56
CA TYR A 156 -2.56 0.06 -2.57
C TYR A 156 -1.98 -0.20 -3.97
N HIS A 157 -2.83 -0.29 -4.99
CA HIS A 157 -2.42 -0.48 -6.40
C HIS A 157 -2.43 0.83 -7.22
N TRP A 158 -2.13 1.97 -6.60
CA TRP A 158 -2.24 3.29 -7.26
C TRP A 158 -1.40 3.37 -8.54
N LEU A 159 -0.20 2.79 -8.57
CA LEU A 159 0.70 2.92 -9.71
C LEU A 159 0.24 2.03 -10.87
N GLU A 160 -0.23 0.83 -10.58
CA GLU A 160 -0.72 -0.13 -11.58
C GLU A 160 -2.03 0.36 -12.20
N VAL A 161 -3.01 0.70 -11.36
CA VAL A 161 -4.31 1.21 -11.80
C VAL A 161 -4.14 2.52 -12.57
N GLY A 162 -3.32 3.44 -12.07
CA GLY A 162 -3.04 4.71 -12.74
C GLY A 162 -2.47 4.53 -14.14
N ASN A 163 -1.43 3.71 -14.29
CA ASN A 163 -0.82 3.45 -15.61
C ASN A 163 -1.77 2.72 -16.56
N MET A 164 -2.48 1.69 -16.09
CA MET A 164 -3.44 0.95 -16.92
C MET A 164 -4.57 1.85 -17.44
N LEU A 165 -5.10 2.74 -16.60
CA LEU A 165 -6.13 3.69 -17.00
C LEU A 165 -5.60 4.77 -17.96
N LEU A 166 -4.41 5.31 -17.71
CA LEU A 166 -3.78 6.27 -18.63
C LEU A 166 -3.52 5.68 -20.01
N ASP A 167 -3.18 4.39 -20.08
CA ASP A 167 -2.87 3.73 -21.35
C ASP A 167 -4.12 3.33 -22.13
N ALA A 168 -5.18 2.90 -21.46
CA ALA A 168 -6.40 2.42 -22.12
C ALA A 168 -7.53 3.45 -22.22
N ALA A 169 -7.54 4.47 -21.36
CA ALA A 169 -8.64 5.40 -21.17
C ALA A 169 -8.19 6.84 -20.91
N SER A 170 -7.06 7.27 -21.47
CA SER A 170 -6.57 8.66 -21.34
C SER A 170 -7.58 9.71 -21.83
N ASP A 171 -8.45 9.34 -22.76
CA ASP A 171 -9.54 10.18 -23.26
C ASP A 171 -10.67 10.42 -22.24
N ASP A 172 -10.75 9.59 -21.19
CA ASP A 172 -11.70 9.75 -20.09
C ASP A 172 -11.10 10.51 -18.88
N LEU A 173 -9.80 10.86 -18.92
CA LEU A 173 -9.07 11.49 -17.81
C LEU A 173 -8.85 12.99 -18.03
N VAL A 174 -8.79 13.74 -16.93
CA VAL A 174 -8.47 15.17 -16.95
C VAL A 174 -6.95 15.34 -17.01
N ASP A 175 -6.47 16.04 -18.04
CA ASP A 175 -5.03 16.34 -18.26
C ASP A 175 -4.11 15.12 -18.09
N PRO A 176 -4.24 14.07 -18.94
CA PRO A 176 -3.51 12.81 -18.78
C PRO A 176 -1.98 12.97 -18.77
N ASP A 177 -1.43 13.96 -19.48
CA ASP A 177 0.01 14.23 -19.49
C ASP A 177 0.51 14.76 -18.13
N GLN A 178 -0.30 15.59 -17.47
CA GLN A 178 -0.01 16.06 -16.11
C GLN A 178 -0.10 14.92 -15.11
N ILE A 179 -1.12 14.07 -15.22
CA ILE A 179 -1.23 12.86 -14.37
C ILE A 179 0.01 11.97 -14.55
N ARG A 180 0.43 11.68 -15.79
CA ARG A 180 1.66 10.89 -16.06
C ARG A 180 2.89 11.48 -15.40
N ARG A 181 3.05 12.80 -15.43
CA ARG A 181 4.16 13.50 -14.78
C ARG A 181 4.08 13.35 -13.25
N LEU A 182 2.93 13.65 -12.65
CA LEU A 182 2.73 13.58 -11.20
C LEU A 182 2.91 12.16 -10.64
N LEU A 183 2.43 11.12 -11.34
CA LEU A 183 2.65 9.73 -10.93
C LEU A 183 4.14 9.34 -10.96
N LYS A 184 4.91 9.86 -11.93
CA LYS A 184 6.36 9.63 -11.98
C LYS A 184 7.08 10.34 -10.83
N GLU A 185 6.77 11.61 -10.58
CA GLU A 185 7.34 12.38 -9.47
C GLU A 185 7.02 11.72 -8.12
N LEU A 186 5.77 11.31 -7.88
CA LEU A 186 5.37 10.57 -6.68
C LEU A 186 6.14 9.26 -6.52
N ARG A 187 6.28 8.48 -7.61
CA ARG A 187 7.07 7.23 -7.58
C ARG A 187 8.52 7.51 -7.20
N GLU A 188 9.15 8.54 -7.78
CA GLU A 188 10.55 8.88 -7.49
C GLU A 188 10.75 9.26 -6.02
N VAL A 189 9.91 10.14 -5.49
CA VAL A 189 9.93 10.55 -4.06
C VAL A 189 9.75 9.34 -3.16
N ARG A 190 8.74 8.51 -3.42
CA ARG A 190 8.42 7.37 -2.56
C ARG A 190 9.45 6.25 -2.65
N MET A 191 10.03 5.99 -3.82
CA MET A 191 11.18 5.09 -3.95
C MET A 191 12.44 5.60 -3.24
N ALA A 192 12.64 6.92 -3.16
CA ALA A 192 13.73 7.49 -2.38
C ALA A 192 13.51 7.24 -0.87
N LYS A 193 12.28 7.43 -0.37
CA LYS A 193 11.91 7.14 1.02
C LYS A 193 12.06 5.66 1.40
N ILE A 194 11.69 4.75 0.49
CA ILE A 194 11.89 3.31 0.73
C ILE A 194 13.38 2.99 0.92
N ARG A 195 14.25 3.63 0.12
CA ARG A 195 15.70 3.44 0.21
C ARG A 195 16.27 4.02 1.51
N SER A 196 15.89 5.24 1.89
CA SER A 196 16.34 5.83 3.16
C SER A 196 15.81 5.05 4.38
N GLY A 197 14.61 4.47 4.29
CA GLY A 197 14.06 3.60 5.32
C GLY A 197 14.89 2.33 5.57
N VAL A 198 15.73 1.90 4.62
CA VAL A 198 16.65 0.77 4.80
C VAL A 198 17.81 1.12 5.73
N ASP A 199 18.29 2.36 5.71
CA ASP A 199 19.39 2.78 6.57
C ASP A 199 19.02 2.66 8.06
N VAL A 200 17.73 2.85 8.38
CA VAL A 200 17.17 2.69 9.73
C VAL A 200 17.13 1.23 10.19
N LEU A 201 17.17 0.25 9.26
CA LEU A 201 17.13 -1.18 9.61
C LEU A 201 18.39 -1.67 10.33
N ASP A 202 19.53 -0.97 10.17
CA ASP A 202 20.77 -1.33 10.87
C ASP A 202 20.62 -1.21 12.40
N ALA A 203 19.99 -0.12 12.86
CA ALA A 203 19.66 0.08 14.27
C ALA A 203 18.56 -0.88 14.76
N ALA A 204 17.61 -1.24 13.89
CA ALA A 204 16.55 -2.18 14.24
C ALA A 204 17.04 -3.62 14.42
N ALA A 205 18.13 -4.01 13.73
CA ALA A 205 18.71 -5.35 13.79
C ALA A 205 19.34 -5.70 15.14
N THR A 206 19.72 -4.70 15.94
CA THR A 206 20.29 -4.89 17.28
C THR A 206 19.27 -4.68 18.41
N GLY A 207 18.22 -3.87 18.19
CA GLY A 207 17.26 -3.47 19.24
C GLY A 207 15.81 -3.94 19.09
N GLY A 208 15.46 -4.72 18.06
CA GLY A 208 14.09 -5.23 17.88
C GLY A 208 13.10 -4.21 17.30
N GLY A 209 13.58 -3.27 16.48
CA GLY A 209 12.73 -2.27 15.80
C GLY A 209 12.01 -2.81 14.57
N GLY A 210 10.88 -2.20 14.20
CA GLY A 210 10.15 -2.47 12.96
C GLY A 210 10.02 -1.21 12.09
N VAL A 211 9.97 -1.39 10.77
CA VAL A 211 9.72 -0.28 9.83
C VAL A 211 8.22 -0.21 9.53
N ALA A 212 7.63 0.97 9.73
CA ALA A 212 6.23 1.20 9.38
C ALA A 212 6.08 1.29 7.86
N LEU A 213 5.37 0.34 7.26
CA LEU A 213 5.04 0.32 5.83
C LEU A 213 3.61 0.80 5.54
N THR A 214 3.05 1.62 6.44
CA THR A 214 1.72 2.17 6.26
C THR A 214 1.72 3.13 5.08
N GLY A 215 0.80 2.93 4.14
CA GLY A 215 0.68 3.77 2.95
C GLY A 215 1.58 3.35 1.79
N VAL A 216 2.42 2.32 1.93
CA VAL A 216 3.26 1.79 0.83
C VAL A 216 2.40 0.99 -0.16
N GLY A 217 2.61 1.20 -1.45
CA GLY A 217 1.90 0.53 -2.54
C GLY A 217 2.49 -0.83 -2.93
N ALA A 218 1.78 -1.55 -3.79
CA ALA A 218 2.16 -2.89 -4.20
C ALA A 218 3.45 -2.93 -5.04
N MET A 219 3.57 -2.10 -6.09
CA MET A 219 4.80 -2.02 -6.90
C MET A 219 6.03 -1.70 -6.05
N GLU A 220 5.87 -0.75 -5.13
CA GLU A 220 6.91 -0.30 -4.22
C GLU A 220 7.44 -1.44 -3.34
N ILE A 221 6.54 -2.26 -2.80
CA ILE A 221 6.91 -3.47 -2.05
C ILE A 221 7.54 -4.49 -3.00
N GLY A 222 6.95 -4.73 -4.16
CA GLY A 222 7.44 -5.71 -5.14
C GLY A 222 8.88 -5.48 -5.56
N GLU A 223 9.22 -4.22 -5.90
CA GLU A 223 10.55 -3.83 -6.36
C GLU A 223 11.59 -3.82 -5.23
N SER A 224 11.20 -3.43 -4.01
CA SER A 224 12.12 -3.31 -2.88
C SER A 224 12.32 -4.60 -2.08
N ARG A 225 11.32 -5.50 -2.04
CA ARG A 225 11.28 -6.68 -1.18
C ARG A 225 12.52 -7.55 -1.27
N GLY A 226 12.97 -7.87 -2.50
CA GLY A 226 14.11 -8.75 -2.69
C GLY A 226 15.39 -8.21 -2.05
N PHE A 227 15.64 -6.91 -2.22
CA PHE A 227 16.77 -6.23 -1.61
C PHE A 227 16.63 -6.11 -0.08
N VAL A 228 15.50 -5.56 0.40
CA VAL A 228 15.28 -5.29 1.82
C VAL A 228 15.34 -6.58 2.65
N THR A 229 14.65 -7.64 2.21
CA THR A 229 14.69 -8.93 2.91
C THR A 229 16.09 -9.55 2.91
N GLY A 230 16.86 -9.38 1.82
CA GLY A 230 18.24 -9.84 1.77
C GLY A 230 19.14 -9.13 2.78
N VAL A 231 19.01 -7.80 2.91
CA VAL A 231 19.73 -7.01 3.92
C VAL A 231 19.33 -7.43 5.33
N VAL A 232 18.03 -7.50 5.63
CA VAL A 232 17.52 -7.86 6.96
C VAL A 232 17.94 -9.27 7.36
N ASP A 233 17.86 -10.24 6.45
CA ASP A 233 18.32 -11.62 6.72
C ASP A 233 19.83 -11.65 7.00
N GLY A 234 20.62 -10.83 6.30
CA GLY A 234 22.05 -10.67 6.54
C GLY A 234 22.35 -10.07 7.90
N LEU A 235 21.72 -8.94 8.22
CA LEU A 235 21.86 -8.25 9.50
C LEU A 235 21.42 -9.15 10.66
N ARG A 236 20.34 -9.91 10.51
CA ARG A 236 19.86 -10.85 11.53
C ARG A 236 20.86 -11.98 11.79
N LYS A 237 21.53 -12.50 10.76
CA LYS A 237 22.58 -13.52 10.93
C LYS A 237 23.79 -12.96 11.69
N ILE A 238 24.20 -11.73 11.37
CA ILE A 238 25.31 -11.04 12.04
C ILE A 238 24.92 -10.72 13.49
N GLY A 239 23.74 -10.16 13.70
CA GLY A 239 23.21 -9.80 15.02
C GLY A 239 23.08 -11.01 15.93
N ALA A 240 22.54 -12.13 15.44
CA ALA A 240 22.45 -13.37 16.21
C ALA A 240 23.84 -13.89 16.64
N SER A 241 24.84 -13.81 15.76
CA SER A 241 26.22 -14.21 16.10
C SER A 241 26.84 -13.28 17.14
N LYS A 242 26.61 -11.96 17.05
CA LYS A 242 27.11 -10.98 18.02
C LYS A 242 26.45 -11.14 19.39
N GLU A 243 25.13 -11.31 19.42
CA GLU A 243 24.36 -11.52 20.65
C GLU A 243 24.77 -12.83 21.34
N GLN A 244 24.97 -13.90 20.57
CA GLN A 244 25.46 -15.16 21.11
C GLN A 244 26.87 -15.03 21.70
N ALA A 245 27.79 -14.36 21.01
CA ALA A 245 29.14 -14.11 21.53
C ALA A 245 29.12 -13.26 22.80
N ARG A 246 28.28 -12.22 22.86
CA ARG A 246 28.06 -11.39 24.07
C ARG A 246 27.50 -12.22 25.21
N ARG A 247 26.55 -13.10 24.94
CA ARG A 247 25.95 -14.00 25.95
C ARG A 247 26.93 -15.04 26.47
N GLU A 248 27.80 -15.57 25.60
CA GLU A 248 28.90 -16.47 25.98
C GLU A 248 29.94 -15.75 26.85
N GLN A 249 30.33 -14.53 26.48
CA GLN A 249 31.23 -13.69 27.30
C GLN A 249 30.64 -13.38 28.67
N MET A 250 29.38 -12.94 28.74
CA MET A 250 28.69 -12.70 30.03
C MET A 250 28.60 -13.97 30.89
N ALA A 251 28.38 -15.14 30.27
CA ALA A 251 28.36 -16.41 30.99
C ALA A 251 29.76 -16.81 31.50
N GLU A 252 30.81 -16.54 30.74
CA GLU A 252 32.20 -16.76 31.16
C GLU A 252 32.63 -15.81 32.29
N GLU A 253 32.24 -14.54 32.23
CA GLU A 253 32.48 -13.55 33.30
C GLU A 253 31.74 -13.92 34.59
N MET A 254 30.49 -14.39 34.47
CA MET A 254 29.71 -14.90 35.60
C MET A 254 30.33 -16.18 36.19
N ALA A 255 30.87 -17.06 35.35
CA ALA A 255 31.55 -18.28 35.78
C ALA A 255 32.92 -18.01 36.44
N ASN A 256 33.64 -16.96 36.02
CA ASN A 256 34.93 -16.55 36.58
C ASN A 256 34.82 -15.70 37.86
N GLY A 257 33.61 -15.49 38.39
CA GLY A 257 33.40 -14.87 39.71
C GLY A 257 33.59 -13.35 39.76
N GLY A 258 33.56 -12.66 38.61
CA GLY A 258 33.73 -11.21 38.51
C GLY A 258 32.44 -10.38 38.63
N TYR A 259 31.30 -11.02 38.90
CA TYR A 259 29.99 -10.35 38.92
C TYR A 259 29.78 -9.62 40.27
N ASP A 260 30.03 -8.32 40.32
CA ASP A 260 29.54 -7.43 41.38
C ASP A 260 28.14 -6.92 40.96
N PRO A 261 27.04 -7.33 41.62
CA PRO A 261 25.68 -6.98 41.22
C PRO A 261 25.33 -5.50 41.44
N THR A 262 26.23 -4.69 41.98
CA THR A 262 25.92 -3.33 42.45
C THR A 262 26.28 -2.20 41.49
N GLN A 263 26.82 -2.48 40.30
CA GLN A 263 27.25 -1.44 39.34
C GLN A 263 26.27 -1.12 38.20
N ASP A 264 25.26 -1.96 37.93
CA ASP A 264 24.37 -1.76 36.76
C ASP A 264 23.16 -0.85 37.01
N ASP A 265 22.91 -0.40 38.25
CA ASP A 265 21.73 0.42 38.58
C ASP A 265 21.97 1.95 38.47
N GLU A 266 23.21 2.43 38.25
CA GLU A 266 23.51 3.88 38.26
C GLU A 266 23.53 4.56 36.88
N ASP A 267 23.70 3.83 35.77
CA ASP A 267 23.94 4.45 34.45
C ASP A 267 22.69 4.60 33.54
N GLU A 268 21.50 4.17 33.97
CA GLU A 268 20.28 4.20 33.12
C GLU A 268 19.22 5.25 33.50
N MET A 269 19.54 6.21 34.39
CA MET A 269 18.60 7.29 34.77
C MET A 269 19.25 8.69 34.73
N GLU A 270 19.67 9.15 33.55
CA GLU A 270 19.80 10.59 33.28
C GLU A 270 18.62 11.05 32.41
N PHE A 271 17.78 11.90 33.02
CA PHE A 271 16.52 12.46 32.52
C PHE A 271 16.71 13.53 31.44
#